data_AF-A0A4Q3WB34-F1
#
_entry.id   AF-A0A4Q3WB34-F1
#
_cell.length_a   1.000
_cell.length_b   1.000
_cell.length_c   1.000
_cell.angle_alpha   90.00
_cell.angle_beta   90.00
_cell.angle_gamma   90.00
#
_symmetry.space_group_name_H-M   'P 1'
#
loop_
_entity.id
_entity.type
_entity.pdbx_description
1 polymer ?
#
loop_
_entity_poly.entity_id
_entity_poly.type
_entity_poly.pdbx_seq_one_letter_code
_entity_poly.pdbx_strand_id
1 'polypeptide(L)'
;VGSVRKAFEAMAKEIGIPGDREGGLKLIRRSVAQLARQRLGERDWIEGQIMLGHRRITTSDTYAPFDTGYLARALEVTDAIIEEIEKLVPGAFGMPSRPTTNVEM
;
A
#
# COMPACT_ATOMS: atom_id res chain seq x y z
N VAL A 1 12.29 7.13 12.03
CA VAL A 1 11.67 7.70 10.79
C VAL A 1 12.67 8.36 9.83
N GLY A 2 13.97 8.52 10.17
CA GLY A 2 14.97 9.01 9.20
C GLY A 2 15.40 8.02 8.10
N SER A 3 15.08 6.72 8.23
CA SER A 3 15.59 5.65 7.35
C SER A 3 14.74 5.38 6.10
N VAL A 4 13.41 5.52 6.17
CA VAL A 4 12.51 5.19 5.05
C VAL A 4 12.68 6.16 3.89
N ARG A 5 12.75 7.47 4.19
CA ARG A 5 12.95 8.51 3.17
C ARG A 5 14.27 8.31 2.44
N LYS A 6 15.37 8.09 3.18
CA LYS A 6 16.69 7.86 2.59
C LYS A 6 16.75 6.58 1.75
N ALA A 7 16.13 5.49 2.24
CA ALA A 7 16.05 4.24 1.50
C ALA A 7 15.29 4.43 0.18
N PHE A 8 14.17 5.17 0.20
CA PHE A 8 13.41 5.48 -1.00
C PHE A 8 14.18 6.38 -1.96
N GLU A 9 14.85 7.43 -1.48
CA GLU A 9 15.70 8.30 -2.31
C GLU A 9 16.85 7.54 -2.97
N ALA A 10 17.49 6.61 -2.24
CA ALA A 10 18.54 5.75 -2.76
C ALA A 10 18.02 4.80 -3.84
N MET A 11 16.90 4.12 -3.59
CA MET A 11 16.23 3.26 -4.57
C MET A 11 15.81 4.05 -5.81
N ALA A 12 15.11 5.18 -5.64
CA ALA A 12 14.63 6.02 -6.73
C ALA A 12 15.76 6.49 -7.63
N LYS A 13 16.92 6.84 -7.05
CA LYS A 13 18.13 7.16 -7.81
C LYS A 13 18.62 5.98 -8.64
N GLU A 14 18.66 4.79 -8.05
CA GLU A 14 19.14 3.56 -8.72
C GLU A 14 18.28 3.20 -9.93
N ILE A 15 16.95 3.26 -9.80
CA ILE A 15 16.01 2.91 -10.88
C ILE A 15 15.65 4.08 -11.79
N GLY A 16 16.31 5.24 -11.63
CA GLY A 16 16.13 6.40 -12.51
C GLY A 16 14.79 7.14 -12.35
N ILE A 17 14.11 7.02 -11.20
CA ILE A 17 12.90 7.81 -10.92
C ILE A 17 13.29 9.26 -10.60
N PRO A 18 12.65 10.26 -11.23
CA PRO A 18 12.90 11.67 -10.92
C PRO A 18 12.62 11.99 -9.44
N GLY A 19 13.62 12.51 -8.73
CA GLY A 19 13.51 12.78 -7.28
C GLY A 19 12.75 14.05 -6.90
N ASP A 20 12.51 14.96 -7.84
CA ASP A 20 11.93 16.27 -7.53
C ASP A 20 10.39 16.28 -7.54
N ARG A 21 9.82 17.07 -6.63
CA ARG A 21 8.37 17.37 -6.50
C ARG A 21 7.48 16.15 -6.26
N GLU A 22 6.94 15.57 -7.33
CA GLU A 22 5.87 14.58 -7.25
C GLU A 22 6.40 13.14 -7.14
N GLY A 23 7.69 12.91 -7.39
CA GLY A 23 8.32 11.58 -7.44
C GLY A 23 8.71 10.97 -6.08
N GLY A 24 8.48 11.67 -4.96
CA GLY A 24 8.79 11.17 -3.62
C GLY A 24 7.80 10.11 -3.10
N LEU A 25 7.82 9.82 -1.79
CA LEU A 25 6.89 8.89 -1.13
C LEU A 25 5.39 9.20 -1.39
N LYS A 26 5.06 10.47 -1.69
CA LYS A 26 3.71 10.88 -2.12
C LYS A 26 3.29 10.26 -3.44
N LEU A 27 4.23 9.96 -4.35
CA LEU A 27 3.97 9.22 -5.58
C LEU A 27 3.35 7.87 -5.22
N ILE A 28 4.03 7.09 -4.37
CA ILE A 28 3.58 5.76 -3.96
C ILE A 28 2.18 5.82 -3.37
N ARG A 29 1.93 6.74 -2.42
CA ARG A 29 0.59 6.92 -1.84
C ARG A 29 -0.48 7.21 -2.90
N ARG A 30 -0.18 8.06 -3.88
CA ARG A 30 -1.12 8.41 -4.97
C ARG A 30 -1.31 7.27 -5.96
N SER A 31 -0.24 6.56 -6.31
CA SER A 31 -0.28 5.39 -7.18
C SER A 31 -1.12 4.27 -6.56
N VAL A 32 -0.91 3.96 -5.29
CA VAL A 32 -1.72 2.96 -4.56
C VAL A 32 -3.17 3.42 -4.48
N ALA A 33 -3.44 4.69 -4.18
CA ALA A 33 -4.80 5.23 -4.16
C ALA A 33 -5.50 5.11 -5.53
N GLN A 34 -4.79 5.37 -6.62
CA GLN A 34 -5.32 5.25 -7.98
C GLN A 34 -5.66 3.79 -8.32
N LEU A 35 -4.76 2.85 -8.02
CA LEU A 35 -5.00 1.42 -8.21
C LEU A 35 -6.18 0.94 -7.36
N ALA A 36 -6.23 1.32 -6.08
CA ALA A 36 -7.29 0.94 -5.17
C ALA A 36 -8.65 1.49 -5.63
N ARG A 37 -8.71 2.75 -6.09
CA ARG A 37 -9.97 3.35 -6.60
C ARG A 37 -10.53 2.60 -7.78
N GLN A 38 -9.68 2.19 -8.73
CA GLN A 38 -10.11 1.43 -9.90
C GLN A 38 -10.71 0.07 -9.51
N ARG A 39 -10.18 -0.56 -8.46
CA ARG A 39 -10.62 -1.89 -7.97
C ARG A 39 -11.85 -1.82 -7.08
N LEU A 40 -11.95 -0.80 -6.23
CA LEU A 40 -13.11 -0.57 -5.36
C LEU A 40 -14.35 -0.16 -6.15
N GLY A 41 -14.15 0.62 -7.23
CA GLY A 41 -15.24 1.30 -7.92
C GLY A 41 -15.79 2.48 -7.10
N GLU A 42 -16.63 3.30 -7.73
CA GLU A 42 -17.04 4.58 -7.12
C GLU A 42 -17.93 4.39 -5.88
N ARG A 43 -18.73 3.31 -5.83
CA ARG A 43 -19.60 3.00 -4.69
C ARG A 43 -18.81 2.81 -3.39
N ASP A 44 -17.73 2.04 -3.46
CA ASP A 44 -16.95 1.63 -2.28
C ASP A 44 -15.74 2.55 -2.04
N TRP A 45 -15.52 3.54 -2.92
CA TRP A 45 -14.41 4.49 -2.81
C TRP A 45 -14.43 5.33 -1.53
N ILE A 46 -15.58 5.42 -0.88
CA ILE A 46 -15.75 6.05 0.41
C ILE A 46 -14.79 5.50 1.48
N GLU A 47 -14.58 4.18 1.50
CA GLU A 47 -13.65 3.53 2.43
C GLU A 47 -12.20 3.92 2.12
N GLY A 48 -11.84 3.98 0.84
CA GLY A 48 -10.52 4.45 0.39
C GLY A 48 -10.24 5.90 0.81
N GLN A 49 -11.25 6.77 0.76
CA GLN A 49 -11.11 8.15 1.26
C GLN A 49 -10.88 8.22 2.77
N ILE A 50 -11.52 7.33 3.53
CA ILE A 50 -11.31 7.22 4.98
C ILE A 50 -9.91 6.70 5.29
N MET A 51 -9.44 5.65 4.62
CA MET A 51 -8.06 5.13 4.77
C MET A 51 -6.99 6.19 4.44
N LEU A 52 -7.26 7.02 3.43
CA LEU A 52 -6.38 8.15 3.08
C LEU A 52 -6.53 9.35 4.04
N GLY A 53 -7.44 9.31 5.01
CA GLY A 53 -7.71 10.44 5.90
C GLY A 53 -8.28 11.67 5.19
N HIS A 54 -8.84 11.51 3.99
CA HIS A 54 -9.46 12.59 3.22
C HIS A 54 -10.88 12.88 3.68
N ARG A 55 -11.57 11.87 4.23
CA ARG A 55 -12.89 12.05 4.84
C ARG A 55 -12.76 12.09 6.35
N ARG A 56 -13.31 13.14 6.96
CA ARG A 56 -13.45 13.22 8.42
C ARG A 56 -14.62 12.37 8.88
N ILE A 57 -14.35 11.54 9.88
CA ILE A 57 -15.34 10.78 10.65
C ILE A 57 -16.24 11.78 11.37
N THR A 58 -17.55 11.64 11.22
CA THR A 58 -18.57 12.45 11.89
C THR A 58 -19.02 11.79 13.20
N THR A 59 -19.84 12.48 13.99
CA THR A 59 -20.44 11.89 15.21
C THR A 59 -21.25 10.62 14.91
N SER A 60 -21.87 10.53 13.73
CA SER A 60 -22.58 9.32 13.30
C SER A 60 -21.65 8.15 13.00
N ASP A 61 -20.39 8.43 12.69
CA ASP A 61 -19.36 7.43 12.40
C ASP A 61 -18.62 6.98 13.67
N THR A 62 -18.95 7.53 14.86
CA THR A 62 -18.26 7.20 16.13
C THR A 62 -18.26 5.71 16.43
N TYR A 63 -19.29 4.99 15.99
CA TYR A 63 -19.39 3.54 16.19
C TYR A 63 -18.87 2.70 15.01
N ALA A 64 -18.63 3.33 13.85
CA ALA A 64 -18.26 2.62 12.64
C ALA A 64 -16.97 1.80 12.80
N PRO A 65 -15.88 2.30 13.44
CA PRO A 65 -14.66 1.51 13.63
C PRO A 65 -14.80 0.23 14.47
N PHE A 66 -15.90 0.07 15.23
CA PHE A 66 -16.15 -1.13 16.02
C PHE A 66 -16.93 -2.19 15.25
N ASP A 67 -17.45 -1.85 14.06
CA ASP A 67 -18.02 -2.82 13.14
C ASP A 67 -16.90 -3.61 12.46
N THR A 68 -17.02 -4.93 12.46
CA THR A 68 -16.10 -5.83 11.76
C THR A 68 -16.03 -5.58 10.25
N GLY A 69 -17.08 -4.98 9.67
CA GLY A 69 -17.13 -4.60 8.26
C GLY A 69 -16.49 -3.23 7.95
N TYR A 70 -16.01 -2.50 8.94
CA TYR A 70 -15.43 -1.18 8.73
C TYR A 70 -14.18 -1.23 7.86
N LEU A 71 -14.24 -0.56 6.71
CA LEU A 71 -13.17 -0.51 5.70
C LEU A 71 -12.83 -1.88 5.08
N ALA A 72 -13.72 -2.88 5.20
CA ALA A 72 -13.45 -4.24 4.76
C ALA A 72 -13.08 -4.32 3.27
N ARG A 73 -13.76 -3.55 2.40
CA ARG A 73 -13.46 -3.55 0.96
C ARG A 73 -12.12 -2.89 0.68
N ALA A 74 -11.83 -1.76 1.32
CA ALA A 74 -10.56 -1.07 1.13
C ALA A 74 -9.36 -1.88 1.65
N LEU A 75 -9.54 -2.62 2.76
CA LEU A 75 -8.55 -3.56 3.27
C LEU A 75 -8.32 -4.71 2.28
N GLU A 76 -9.38 -5.39 1.84
CA GLU A 76 -9.28 -6.50 0.86
C GLU A 76 -8.57 -6.07 -0.42
N VAL A 77 -8.89 -4.89 -0.96
CA VAL A 77 -8.23 -4.37 -2.16
C VAL A 77 -6.76 -4.04 -1.90
N THR A 78 -6.43 -3.54 -0.70
CA THR A 78 -5.04 -3.26 -0.32
C THR A 78 -4.23 -4.55 -0.20
N ASP A 79 -4.80 -5.58 0.44
CA ASP A 79 -4.17 -6.90 0.57
C ASP A 79 -3.94 -7.54 -0.80
N ALA A 80 -4.92 -7.45 -1.71
CA ALA A 80 -4.75 -7.94 -3.09
C ALA A 80 -3.63 -7.21 -3.84
N ILE A 81 -3.47 -5.89 -3.64
CA ILE A 81 -2.34 -5.14 -4.21
C ILE A 81 -1.01 -5.62 -3.62
N ILE A 82 -0.94 -5.87 -2.31
CA ILE A 82 0.26 -6.38 -1.64
C ILE A 82 0.63 -7.77 -2.19
N GLU A 83 -0.34 -8.68 -2.32
CA GLU A 83 -0.12 -10.01 -2.89
C GLU A 83 0.39 -9.96 -4.34
N GLU A 84 -0.11 -9.02 -5.15
CA GLU A 84 0.41 -8.81 -6.50
C GLU A 84 1.84 -8.30 -6.51
N ILE A 85 2.19 -7.37 -5.62
CA ILE A 85 3.59 -6.90 -5.48
C ILE A 85 4.49 -8.05 -5.03
N GLU A 86 4.06 -8.87 -4.07
CA GLU A 86 4.81 -10.03 -3.59
C GLU A 86 5.05 -11.07 -4.69
N LYS A 87 4.08 -11.27 -5.61
CA LYS A 87 4.25 -12.14 -6.79
C LYS A 87 5.29 -11.61 -7.77
N LEU A 88 5.40 -10.29 -7.91
CA LEU A 88 6.37 -9.64 -8.79
C LEU A 88 7.76 -9.52 -8.16
N VAL A 89 7.81 -9.31 -6.84
CA VAL A 89 9.03 -9.11 -6.05
C VAL A 89 8.91 -9.95 -4.77
N PRO A 90 9.26 -11.25 -4.82
CA PRO A 90 9.17 -12.12 -3.65
C PRO A 90 10.05 -11.62 -2.49
N GLY A 91 9.50 -11.66 -1.27
CA GLY A 91 10.14 -11.19 -0.05
C GLY A 91 10.04 -9.67 0.17
N ALA A 92 9.22 -8.96 -0.61
CA ALA A 92 8.99 -7.53 -0.41
C ALA A 92 8.17 -7.25 0.86
N PHE A 93 7.18 -8.10 1.15
CA PHE A 93 6.31 -8.02 2.32
C PHE A 93 6.30 -9.30 3.16
N GLY A 94 6.59 -10.46 2.55
CA GLY A 94 6.75 -11.74 3.26
C GLY A 94 8.11 -11.91 3.93
N MET A 95 8.25 -12.91 4.82
CA MET A 95 9.58 -13.33 5.26
C MET A 95 10.39 -13.79 4.05
N PRO A 96 11.66 -13.38 3.89
CA PRO A 96 12.48 -13.83 2.78
C PRO A 96 12.58 -15.35 2.85
N SER A 97 12.05 -16.04 1.84
CA SER A 97 12.19 -17.49 1.73
C SER A 97 13.68 -17.82 1.72
N ARG A 98 14.15 -18.52 2.75
CA ARG A 98 15.54 -18.99 2.83
C ARG A 98 15.83 -19.77 1.54
N PRO A 99 16.88 -19.46 0.77
CA PRO A 99 17.20 -20.24 -0.41
C PRO A 99 17.42 -21.69 0.03
N THR A 100 16.68 -22.63 -0.57
CA THR A 100 16.91 -24.06 -0.40
C THR A 100 18.29 -24.36 -0.94
N THR A 101 19.28 -24.44 -0.05
CA THR A 101 20.57 -25.04 -0.38
C THR A 101 20.27 -26.49 -0.76
N ASN A 102 20.31 -26.79 -2.05
CA ASN A 102 20.37 -28.17 -2.51
C ASN A 102 21.66 -28.76 -1.93
N VAL A 103 21.52 -29.56 -0.88
CA VAL A 103 22.58 -30.43 -0.42
C VAL A 103 22.55 -31.62 -1.37
N GLU A 104 23.34 -31.55 -2.44
CA GLU A 104 23.71 -32.74 -3.19
C GLU A 104 24.54 -33.64 -2.26
N MET A 105 24.03 -34.85 -2.04
CA MET A 105 24.81 -35.99 -1.53
C MET A 105 25.33 -36.81 -2.70
#